data_AF-A0A0F9EX72-F1
#
_entry.id   AF-A0A0F9EX72-F1
#
_cell.length_a   1.000
_cell.length_b   1.000
_cell.length_c   1.000
_cell.angle_alpha   90.00
_cell.angle_beta   90.00
_cell.angle_gamma   90.00
#
_symmetry.space_group_name_H-M   'P 1'
#
loop_
_entity.id
_entity.type
_entity.pdbx_description
1 polymer ?
#
loop_
_entity_poly.entity_id
_entity_poly.type
_entity_poly.pdbx_seq_one_letter_code
_entity_poly.pdbx_strand_id
1 'polypeptide(L)'
;MTIIIRKLDNTENEYLAYTKSLCGKSTYFLYFEDNIWGAVTLHKFIEMLENFFEQDKAKVIIGDKSLTVKNKMVLDLIKKDQDEC
;
A
#
# COMPACT_ATOMS: atom_id res chain seq x y z
N MET A 1 -5.85 -2.81 10.01
CA MET A 1 -6.62 -2.17 8.90
C MET A 1 -6.23 -2.81 7.58
N THR A 2 -6.94 -2.56 6.48
CA THR A 2 -6.56 -3.09 5.15
C THR A 2 -6.23 -1.96 4.19
N ILE A 3 -4.98 -1.93 3.73
CA ILE A 3 -4.48 -1.02 2.70
C ILE A 3 -4.50 -1.78 1.37
N ILE A 4 -5.14 -1.19 0.37
CA ILE A 4 -5.28 -1.78 -0.97
C ILE A 4 -4.38 -1.01 -1.92
N ILE A 5 -3.50 -1.71 -2.62
CA ILE A 5 -2.67 -1.15 -3.69
C ILE A 5 -3.29 -1.51 -5.05
N ARG A 6 -3.51 -0.50 -5.89
CA ARG A 6 -3.99 -0.66 -7.27
C ARG A 6 -3.07 0.06 -8.24
N LYS A 7 -2.89 -0.50 -9.43
CA LYS A 7 -2.22 0.16 -10.54
C LYS A 7 -3.18 1.18 -11.17
N LEU A 8 -2.64 2.30 -11.63
CA LEU A 8 -3.39 3.25 -12.45
C LEU A 8 -3.48 2.78 -13.90
N ASP A 9 -4.67 2.91 -14.50
CA ASP A 9 -4.90 2.56 -15.90
C ASP A 9 -4.03 3.40 -16.84
N ASN A 10 -3.50 2.78 -17.89
CA ASN A 10 -2.64 3.39 -18.92
C ASN A 10 -1.30 3.94 -18.40
N THR A 11 -0.83 3.47 -17.25
CA THR A 11 0.48 3.83 -16.69
C THR A 11 1.40 2.61 -16.64
N GLU A 12 2.72 2.78 -16.68
CA GLU A 12 3.65 1.65 -16.58
C GLU A 12 3.92 1.26 -15.12
N ASN A 13 4.13 2.27 -14.26
CA ASN A 13 4.74 2.14 -12.94
C ASN A 13 4.05 2.98 -11.87
N GLU A 14 2.81 3.44 -12.07
CA GLU A 14 2.10 4.30 -11.13
C GLU A 14 0.99 3.55 -10.38
N TYR A 15 0.84 3.86 -9.09
CA TYR A 15 -0.05 3.14 -8.19
C TYR A 15 -0.79 4.06 -7.22
N LEU A 16 -1.92 3.57 -6.74
CA LEU A 16 -2.67 4.11 -5.61
C LEU A 16 -2.70 3.09 -4.47
N ALA A 17 -2.17 3.47 -3.31
CA ALA A 17 -2.44 2.80 -2.04
C ALA A 17 -3.58 3.52 -1.32
N TYR A 18 -4.58 2.80 -0.82
CA TYR A 18 -5.66 3.43 -0.07
C TYR A 18 -6.28 2.53 1.00
N THR A 19 -6.82 3.14 2.04
CA THR A 19 -7.62 2.49 3.10
C THR A 19 -8.89 3.28 3.36
N LYS A 20 -9.98 2.58 3.70
CA LYS A 20 -11.28 3.18 3.99
C LYS A 20 -11.60 3.02 5.47
N SER A 21 -12.17 4.06 6.09
CA SER A 21 -12.64 3.95 7.46
C SER A 21 -13.81 2.96 7.56
N LEU A 22 -13.82 2.10 8.58
CA LEU A 22 -14.94 1.17 8.81
C LEU A 22 -16.23 1.88 9.24
N CYS A 23 -16.11 3.01 9.94
CA CYS A 23 -17.23 3.72 10.56
C CYS A 23 -17.59 5.08 9.91
N GLY A 24 -16.94 5.44 8.80
CA GLY A 24 -17.11 6.75 8.14
C GLY A 24 -17.04 6.69 6.62
N LYS A 25 -17.17 7.85 5.96
CA LYS A 25 -17.02 8.02 4.50
C LYS A 25 -15.69 8.69 4.13
N SER A 26 -14.62 8.44 4.89
CA SER A 26 -13.29 8.98 4.61
C SER A 26 -12.37 7.91 4.02
N THR A 27 -11.45 8.34 3.16
CA THR A 27 -10.43 7.50 2.53
C THR A 27 -9.10 8.20 2.67
N TYR A 28 -8.12 7.49 3.23
CA TYR A 28 -6.71 7.88 3.13
C TYR A 28 -6.17 7.24 1.87
N PHE A 29 -5.46 8.00 1.04
CA PHE A 29 -4.85 7.50 -0.17
C PHE A 29 -3.47 8.11 -0.38
N LEU A 30 -2.63 7.36 -1.08
CA LEU A 30 -1.30 7.74 -1.53
C LEU A 30 -1.18 7.36 -3.00
N TYR A 31 -0.81 8.33 -3.82
CA TYR A 31 -0.26 8.10 -5.15
C TYR A 31 1.26 7.90 -5.06
N PHE A 32 1.79 6.89 -5.73
CA PHE A 32 3.24 6.64 -5.77
C PHE A 32 3.68 5.91 -7.04
N GLU A 33 4.95 6.05 -7.39
CA GLU A 33 5.59 5.36 -8.52
C GLU A 33 6.42 4.14 -8.05
N ASP A 34 6.70 3.19 -8.96
CA ASP A 34 7.58 2.03 -8.73
C ASP A 34 9.07 2.41 -8.68
N ASN A 35 9.43 3.31 -7.78
CA ASN A 35 10.80 3.80 -7.60
C ASN A 35 11.14 3.91 -6.10
N ILE A 36 12.38 4.31 -5.78
CA ILE A 36 12.85 4.41 -4.39
C ILE A 36 12.01 5.40 -3.59
N TRP A 37 11.65 6.54 -4.18
CA TRP A 37 10.84 7.56 -3.51
C TRP A 37 9.43 7.06 -3.23
N GLY A 38 8.84 6.33 -4.18
CA GLY A 38 7.53 5.70 -4.00
C GLY A 38 7.54 4.63 -2.90
N ALA A 39 8.58 3.78 -2.86
CA ALA A 39 8.75 2.80 -1.79
C ALA A 39 8.86 3.45 -0.41
N VAL A 40 9.68 4.50 -0.27
CA VAL A 40 9.83 5.24 1.00
C VAL A 40 8.53 5.91 1.40
N THR A 41 7.83 6.52 0.45
CA THR A 41 6.57 7.22 0.73
C THR A 41 5.46 6.24 1.11
N LEU A 42 5.39 5.08 0.44
CA LEU A 42 4.47 4.00 0.77
C LEU A 42 4.72 3.47 2.19
N HIS A 43 5.97 3.22 2.54
CA HIS A 43 6.34 2.79 3.89
C HIS A 43 5.90 3.81 4.94
N LYS A 44 6.21 5.10 4.74
CA LYS A 44 5.81 6.17 5.66
C LYS A 44 4.29 6.34 5.76
N PHE A 45 3.57 6.13 4.66
CA PHE A 45 2.11 6.18 4.67
C PHE A 45 1.52 5.05 5.52
N ILE A 46 2.06 3.83 5.41
CA ILE A 46 1.64 2.69 6.23
C ILE A 46 1.95 2.97 7.71
N GLU A 47 3.19 3.36 8.02
CA GLU A 47 3.64 3.67 9.39
C GLU A 47 2.80 4.78 10.04
N MET A 48 2.48 5.84 9.29
CA MET A 48 1.61 6.92 9.76
C MET A 48 0.22 6.42 10.15
N LEU A 49 -0.36 5.52 9.36
CA LEU A 49 -1.68 4.95 9.64
C LEU A 49 -1.64 3.99 10.84
N GLU A 50 -0.63 3.13 10.94
CA GLU A 50 -0.44 2.21 12.07
C GLU A 50 -0.33 2.99 13.38
N ASN A 51 0.53 4.02 13.40
CA ASN A 51 0.74 4.86 14.57
C ASN A 51 -0.49 5.69 14.94
N PHE A 52 -1.16 6.32 13.95
CA PHE A 52 -2.31 7.18 14.23
C PHE A 52 -3.53 6.41 14.75
N PHE A 53 -3.74 5.18 14.27
CA PHE A 53 -4.87 4.35 14.68
C PHE A 53 -4.51 3.36 15.81
N GLU A 54 -3.29 3.40 16.33
CA GLU A 54 -2.78 2.49 17.38
C GLU A 54 -3.02 1.00 17.02
N GLN A 55 -2.72 0.62 15.78
CA GLN A 55 -2.89 -0.76 15.29
C GLN A 55 -1.52 -1.40 15.04
N ASP A 56 -1.34 -2.64 15.54
CA ASP A 56 -0.05 -3.34 15.48
C ASP A 56 0.51 -3.48 14.05
N LYS A 57 -0.30 -3.93 13.10
CA LYS A 57 0.08 -4.06 11.69
C LYS A 57 -1.08 -3.78 10.73
N ALA A 58 -0.84 -2.99 9.70
CA ALA A 58 -1.75 -2.82 8.59
C ALA A 58 -1.56 -3.94 7.57
N LYS A 59 -2.64 -4.63 7.21
CA LYS A 59 -2.62 -5.63 6.14
C LYS A 59 -2.59 -4.94 4.79
N VAL A 60 -1.54 -5.17 4.00
CA VAL A 60 -1.40 -4.66 2.64
C VAL A 60 -1.82 -5.74 1.65
N ILE A 61 -2.75 -5.41 0.75
CA ILE A 61 -3.19 -6.29 -0.33
C ILE A 61 -3.08 -5.62 -1.69
N ILE A 62 -2.74 -6.41 -2.70
CA ILE A 62 -2.83 -5.97 -4.10
C ILE A 62 -4.27 -6.20 -4.58
N GLY A 63 -4.93 -5.11 -5.00
CA GLY A 63 -6.30 -5.15 -5.49
C GLY A 63 -6.46 -5.70 -6.91
N ASP A 64 -5.38 -5.80 -7.68
CA ASP A 64 -5.39 -6.28 -9.07
C ASP A 64 -4.31 -7.35 -9.30
N LYS A 65 -4.71 -8.54 -9.74
CA LYS A 65 -3.80 -9.69 -9.91
C LYS A 65 -2.75 -9.48 -11.02
N SER A 66 -2.90 -8.45 -11.85
CA SER A 66 -1.99 -8.13 -12.97
C SER A 66 -0.78 -7.27 -12.58
N LEU A 67 -0.66 -6.89 -11.30
CA LEU A 67 0.32 -5.92 -10.83
C LEU A 67 1.75 -6.49 -10.87
N THR A 68 2.57 -5.98 -11.80
CA THR A 68 3.98 -6.37 -11.96
C THR A 68 4.88 -5.35 -11.25
N VAL A 69 4.87 -5.35 -9.91
CA VAL A 69 5.83 -4.54 -9.12
C VAL A 69 7.23 -5.06 -9.39
N LYS A 70 8.13 -4.20 -9.86
CA LYS A 70 9.52 -4.55 -10.14
C LYS A 70 10.45 -4.18 -8.99
N ASN A 71 10.12 -3.13 -8.22
CA ASN A 71 10.96 -2.70 -7.12
C ASN A 71 10.87 -3.68 -5.94
N LYS A 72 12.03 -4.21 -5.53
CA LYS A 72 12.14 -5.15 -4.40
C LYS A 72 11.67 -4.57 -3.08
N MET A 73 11.93 -3.28 -2.80
CA MET A 73 11.47 -2.66 -1.55
C MET A 73 9.95 -2.58 -1.48
N VAL A 74 9.30 -2.26 -2.60
CA VAL A 74 7.83 -2.26 -2.68
C VAL A 74 7.30 -3.69 -2.54
N LEU A 75 7.94 -4.67 -3.18
CA LEU A 75 7.58 -6.09 -3.02
C LEU A 75 7.76 -6.58 -1.58
N ASP A 76 8.81 -6.19 -0.89
CA ASP A 76 9.07 -6.60 0.50
C ASP A 76 8.02 -6.03 1.44
N LEU A 77 7.57 -4.79 1.23
CA LEU A 77 6.45 -4.20 1.96
C LEU A 77 5.12 -4.94 1.72
N ILE A 78 4.93 -5.52 0.54
CA ILE A 78 3.74 -6.29 0.20
C ILE A 78 3.82 -7.73 0.75
N LYS A 79 5.01 -8.35 0.74
CA LYS A 79 5.24 -9.74 1.14
C LYS A 79 5.36 -9.96 2.64
N LYS A 80 5.77 -8.95 3.40
CA LYS A 80 5.88 -9.02 4.87
C LYS A 80 4.57 -9.46 5.55
N ASP A 81 3.43 -9.34 4.85
CA ASP A 81 2.09 -9.74 5.30
C ASP A 81 1.59 -11.08 4.74
N GLN A 82 2.37 -11.78 3.91
CA GLN A 82 1.98 -13.08 3.32
C GLN A 82 2.64 -14.29 3.98
N ASP A 83 3.72 -14.09 4.76
CA ASP A 83 4.51 -15.17 5.37
C ASP A 83 4.09 -15.53 6.82
N GLU A 84 2.99 -14.98 7.34
CA GLU A 84 2.34 -15.47 8.57
C GLU A 84 1.18 -16.43 8.20
N CYS A 85 1.54 -17.64 7.74
CA CYS A 85 0.63 -18.77 7.55
C CYS A 85 1.00 -19.91 8.52
#